data_AF-A0A382KJU2-F1
#
_entry.id   AF-A0A382KJU2-F1
#
_cell.length_a   1.000
_cell.length_b   1.000
_cell.length_c   1.000
_cell.angle_alpha   90.00
_cell.angle_beta   90.00
_cell.angle_gamma   90.00
#
_symmetry.space_group_name_H-M   'P 1'
#
loop_
_entity.id
_entity.type
_entity.pdbx_description
1 polymer ?
#
loop_
_entity_poly.entity_id
_entity_poly.type
_entity_poly.pdbx_seq_one_letter_code
_entity_poly.pdbx_strand_id
1 'polypeptide(L)' 'MATDELLLQQAAALGQAVLRFYSWDQPSASFGYFQRYADVEAMTKLRPLIRRPTGGGAVLH' A
#
# COMPACT_ATOMS: atom_id res chain seq x y z
N MET A 1 1.05 2.98 3.56
CA MET A 1 -0.03 3.37 2.63
C MET A 1 -0.94 4.49 3.15
N ALA A 2 -1.04 4.76 4.46
CA ALA A 2 -1.94 5.80 4.98
C ALA A 2 -1.70 7.19 4.36
N THR A 3 -0.45 7.60 4.14
CA THR A 3 -0.13 8.86 3.47
C THR A 3 -0.68 8.92 2.03
N ASP A 4 -0.60 7.82 1.28
CA ASP A 4 -1.11 7.76 -0.10
C ASP A 4 -2.63 7.90 -0.12
N GLU A 5 -3.33 7.25 0.83
CA GLU A 5 -4.78 7.36 0.98
C GLU A 5 -5.22 8.77 1.37
N LEU A 6 -4.52 9.41 2.31
CA LEU A 6 -4.78 10.79 2.71
C LEU A 6 -4.59 11.75 1.52
N LEU A 7 -3.48 11.62 0.78
CA LEU A 7 -3.23 12.45 -0.39
C LEU A 7 -4.32 12.28 -1.46
N LEU A 8 -4.80 11.06 -1.66
CA LEU A 8 -5.92 10.78 -2.56
C LEU A 8 -7.22 11.47 -2.08
N GLN A 9 -7.55 11.35 -0.80
CA GLN A 9 -8.75 11.99 -0.22
C GLN A 9 -8.71 13.52 -0.30
N GLN A 10 -7.52 14.10 -0.15
CA GLN A 10 -7.33 15.56 -0.14
C GLN A 10 -7.05 16.14 -1.54
N ALA A 11 -6.88 15.31 -2.57
CA ALA A 11 -6.47 15.75 -3.91
C ALA A 11 -7.38 16.85 -4.49
N ALA A 12 -8.70 16.72 -4.32
CA ALA A 12 -9.66 17.70 -4.80
C ALA A 12 -9.53 19.05 -4.07
N ALA A 13 -9.31 19.02 -2.75
CA ALA A 13 -9.13 20.24 -1.94
C ALA A 13 -7.77 20.92 -2.22
N LEU A 14 -6.74 20.13 -2.51
CA LEU A 14 -5.41 20.63 -2.89
C LEU A 14 -5.43 21.33 -4.26
N GLY A 15 -6.29 20.90 -5.19
CA GLY A 15 -6.46 21.54 -6.51
C GLY A 15 -5.25 21.46 -7.43
N GLN A 16 -4.26 20.62 -7.12
CA GLN A 16 -3.01 20.46 -7.89
C GLN A 16 -2.55 19.01 -7.92
N ALA A 17 -1.73 18.68 -8.92
CA ALA A 17 -1.11 17.35 -9.01
C ALA A 17 -0.11 17.13 -7.87
N VAL A 18 -0.09 15.92 -7.31
CA VAL A 18 0.84 15.52 -6.25
C VAL A 18 1.71 14.38 -6.77
N LEU A 19 3.02 14.55 -6.68
CA LEU A 19 4.01 13.49 -6.92
C LEU A 19 4.74 13.20 -5.60
N ARG A 20 4.68 11.95 -5.14
CA ARG A 20 5.34 11.50 -3.91
C ARG A 20 6.33 10.38 -4.23
N PHE A 21 7.58 10.58 -3.84
CA PHE A 21 8.59 9.53 -3.79
C PHE A 21 8.68 8.99 -2.36
N TYR A 22 8.77 7.67 -2.22
CA TYR A 22 8.99 7.02 -0.93
C TYR A 22 9.68 5.67 -1.13
N SER A 23 10.26 5.15 -0.05
CA SER A 23 10.78 3.80 0.05
C SER A 23 10.24 3.13 1.31
N TRP A 24 10.42 1.82 1.40
CA TRP A 24 10.24 1.08 2.64
C TRP A 24 11.51 1.16 3.47
N ASP A 25 11.35 1.21 4.78
CA ASP A 25 12.44 1.26 5.77
C ASP A 25 13.00 -0.13 6.10
N GLN A 26 12.24 -1.19 5.76
CA GLN A 26 12.60 -2.59 5.98
C GLN A 26 11.95 -3.48 4.90
N PRO A 27 12.46 -4.70 4.69
CA PRO A 27 11.84 -5.67 3.78
C PRO A 27 10.37 -5.87 4.14
N SER A 28 9.46 -5.68 3.22
CA SER A 28 8.02 -5.67 3.51
C SER A 28 7.20 -6.23 2.35
N ALA A 29 5.92 -6.52 2.59
CA ALA A 29 5.02 -6.91 1.52
C ALA A 29 3.74 -6.08 1.55
N SER A 30 3.33 -5.59 0.39
CA SER A 30 2.05 -4.92 0.21
C SER A 30 1.08 -5.81 -0.56
N PHE A 31 -0.21 -5.76 -0.25
CA PHE A 31 -1.23 -6.57 -0.93
C PHE A 31 -2.50 -5.78 -1.20
N GLY A 32 -3.26 -6.20 -2.21
CA GLY A 32 -4.41 -5.45 -2.71
C GLY A 32 -5.61 -5.45 -1.76
N TYR A 33 -6.47 -4.44 -1.92
CA TYR A 33 -7.63 -4.18 -1.08
C TYR A 33 -8.54 -5.40 -0.88
N PHE A 34 -8.75 -6.21 -1.92
CA PHE A 34 -9.67 -7.36 -1.89
C PHE A 34 -9.04 -8.68 -1.42
N GLN A 35 -7.72 -8.73 -1.21
CA GLN A 35 -7.07 -9.98 -0.78
C GLN A 35 -7.28 -10.23 0.72
N ARG A 36 -7.43 -11.49 1.12
CA ARG A 36 -7.53 -11.85 2.53
C ARG A 36 -6.14 -11.84 3.17
N TYR A 37 -6.05 -11.34 4.40
CA TYR A 37 -4.77 -11.23 5.10
C TYR A 37 -4.12 -12.62 5.28
N ALA A 38 -4.90 -13.60 5.73
CA ALA A 38 -4.42 -14.96 5.99
C ALA A 38 -3.81 -15.63 4.75
N ASP A 39 -4.40 -15.41 3.56
CA ASP A 39 -3.86 -15.95 2.31
C ASP A 39 -2.50 -15.35 1.99
N VAL A 40 -2.37 -14.02 2.14
CA VAL A 40 -1.10 -13.32 1.88
C VAL A 40 -0.04 -13.70 2.91
N GLU A 41 -0.44 -13.86 4.17
CA GLU A 41 0.42 -14.33 5.24
C GLU A 41 1.00 -15.72 4.97
N ALA A 42 0.21 -16.62 4.37
CA ALA A 42 0.68 -17.94 3.95
C ALA A 42 1.63 -17.88 2.73
N MET A 43 1.51 -16.86 1.88
CA MET A 43 2.31 -16.73 0.65
C MET A 43 3.71 -16.15 0.87
N THR A 44 3.96 -15.42 1.97
CA THR A 44 5.26 -14.78 2.22
C THR A 44 5.62 -14.66 3.70
N LYS A 45 6.93 -14.80 3.97
CA LYS A 45 7.52 -14.57 5.29
C LYS A 45 7.89 -13.10 5.55
N LEU A 46 7.84 -12.23 4.53
CA LEU A 46 8.18 -10.82 4.71
C LEU A 46 7.20 -10.12 5.65
N ARG A 47 7.71 -9.23 6.48
CA ARG A 47 6.92 -8.44 7.43
C ARG A 47 7.49 -7.03 7.53
N PRO A 48 6.63 -6.00 7.61
CA PRO A 48 5.17 -6.09 7.80
C PRO A 48 4.39 -6.46 6.52
N LEU A 49 3.12 -6.86 6.70
CA LEU A 49 2.13 -6.99 5.63
C LEU A 49 1.23 -5.76 5.60
N ILE A 50 1.19 -5.03 4.49
CA ILE A 50 0.45 -3.78 4.36
C ILE A 50 -0.65 -3.90 3.31
N ARG A 51 -1.91 -3.67 3.70
CA ARG A 51 -3.02 -3.58 2.74
C ARG A 51 -2.98 -2.23 2.02
N ARG A 52 -3.04 -2.25 0.69
CA ARG A 52 -3.19 -1.05 -0.15
C ARG A 52 -4.68 -0.70 -0.29
N PRO A 53 -5.04 0.59 -0.43
CA PRO A 53 -6.42 0.98 -0.79
C PRO A 53 -6.76 0.64 -2.26
N THR A 54 -5.77 0.26 -3.06
CA THR A 54 -5.93 -0.16 -4.46
C THR A 54 -6.03 -1.68 -4.60
N GLY A 55 -6.58 -2.15 -5.71
CA GLY A 55 -6.61 -3.57 -6.08
C GLY A 55 -5.24 -4.13 -6.48
N GLY A 56 -5.24 -5.27 -7.19
CA GLY A 56 -4.04 -5.97 -7.65
C GLY A 56 -3.49 -7.00 -6.66
N GLY A 57 -2.38 -7.66 -7.04
CA GLY A 57 -1.77 -8.75 -6.27
C GLY A 57 -0.79 -8.31 -5.19
N ALA A 58 -0.13 -9.27 -4.54
CA ALA A 58 0.92 -9.01 -3.56
C ALA A 58 2.24 -8.60 -4.23
N VAL A 59 2.94 -7.65 -3.64
CA VAL A 59 4.25 -7.15 -4.09
C VAL A 59 5.20 -7.16 -2.90
N LEU A 60 6.40 -7.71 -3.12
CA LEU A 60 7.50 -7.71 -2.16
C LEU A 60 8.34 -6.46 -2.39
N HIS A 61 8.71 -5.78 -1.30
CA HIS A 61 9.48 -4.55 -1.29
C HIS A 61 10.73 -4.68 -0.43
#